data_AF-A0A9X4BWH2-F1
#
_entry.id   AF-A0A9X4BWH2-F1
#
_cell.length_a   1.000
_cell.length_b   1.000
_cell.length_c   1.000
_cell.angle_alpha   90.00
_cell.angle_beta   90.00
_cell.angle_gamma   90.00
#
_symmetry.space_group_name_H-M   'P 1'
#
loop_
_entity.id
_entity.type
_entity.pdbx_description
1 polymer ?
#
loop_
_entity_poly.entity_id
_entity_poly.type
_entity_poly.pdbx_seq_one_letter_code
_entity_poly.pdbx_strand_id
1 'polypeptide(L)' 'MSETATPACAEIPASRLFPPEQRALITALNRTDAPRSDDLLHTDFVLQARATPQADAVRCGATRLSYAELHG' A
#
# COMPACT_ATOMS: atom_id res chain seq x y z
N MET A 1 33.66 15.44 10.54
CA MET A 1 32.40 14.68 10.45
C MET A 1 32.17 14.40 8.97
N SER A 2 32.64 13.26 8.49
CA SER A 2 32.45 12.85 7.09
C SER A 2 31.20 11.98 7.05
N GLU A 3 30.13 12.56 6.51
CA GLU A 3 28.90 11.89 6.16
C GLU A 3 29.22 10.95 5.00
N THR A 4 29.30 9.64 5.28
CA THR A 4 29.39 8.65 4.22
C THR A 4 28.03 8.57 3.55
N ALA A 5 27.90 9.25 2.41
CA ALA A 5 26.79 9.03 1.50
C ALA A 5 26.77 7.53 1.13
N THR A 6 25.79 6.80 1.66
CA THR A 6 25.47 5.45 1.24
C THR A 6 25.33 5.48 -0.28
N PRO A 7 26.10 4.70 -1.06
CA PRO A 7 25.84 4.59 -2.48
C PRO A 7 24.42 4.03 -2.58
N ALA A 8 23.50 4.83 -3.14
CA ALA A 8 22.17 4.37 -3.48
C ALA A 8 22.36 3.08 -4.28
N CYS A 9 22.00 1.96 -3.67
CA CYS A 9 22.11 0.64 -4.29
C CYS A 9 21.39 0.78 -5.64
N ALA A 10 22.13 0.72 -6.75
CA ALA A 10 21.57 1.03 -8.05
C ALA A 10 20.46 0.01 -8.33
N GLU A 11 19.20 0.43 -8.23
CA GLU A 11 18.05 -0.41 -8.52
C GLU A 11 18.07 -0.73 -10.01
N ILE A 12 18.53 -1.93 -10.34
CA ILE A 12 18.44 -2.43 -11.70
C ILE A 12 16.98 -2.84 -11.91
N PRO A 13 16.23 -2.19 -12.82
CA PRO A 13 14.86 -2.57 -13.08
C PRO A 13 14.83 -4.00 -13.61
N ALA A 14 13.91 -4.82 -13.08
CA ALA A 14 13.80 -6.24 -13.42
C ALA A 14 13.69 -6.48 -14.94
N SER A 15 13.12 -5.53 -15.69
CA SER A 15 13.02 -5.58 -17.16
C SER A 15 14.38 -5.66 -17.87
N ARG A 16 15.48 -5.22 -17.25
CA ARG A 16 16.83 -5.26 -17.82
C ARG A 16 17.42 -6.68 -17.88
N LEU A 17 16.87 -7.62 -17.11
CA LEU A 17 17.26 -9.02 -17.13
C LEU A 17 16.69 -9.77 -18.34
N PHE A 18 15.76 -9.16 -19.08
CA PHE A 18 15.08 -9.79 -20.21
C PHE A 18 15.64 -9.33 -21.57
N PRO A 19 15.51 -10.19 -22.60
CA PRO A 19 15.81 -9.84 -23.99
C PRO A 19 15.06 -8.57 -24.45
N PRO A 20 15.67 -7.74 -25.33
CA PRO A 20 15.09 -6.46 -25.77
C PRO A 20 13.65 -6.55 -26.27
N GLU A 21 13.31 -7.62 -27.00
CA GLU A 21 11.99 -7.88 -27.57
C GLU A 21 10.90 -8.09 -26.51
N GLN A 22 11.27 -8.53 -25.30
CA GLN A 22 10.33 -8.77 -24.19
C GLN A 22 10.19 -7.57 -23.25
N ARG A 23 11.13 -6.62 -23.27
CA ARG A 23 11.18 -5.50 -22.31
C ARG A 23 9.94 -4.63 -22.35
N ALA A 24 9.47 -4.31 -23.56
CA ALA A 24 8.28 -3.48 -23.76
C ALA A 24 7.02 -4.14 -23.17
N LEU A 25 6.87 -5.45 -23.39
CA LEU A 25 5.74 -6.23 -22.90
C LEU A 25 5.74 -6.32 -21.37
N ILE A 26 6.88 -6.64 -20.76
CA ILE A 26 7.02 -6.73 -19.29
C ILE A 26 6.81 -5.37 -18.63
N THR A 27 7.35 -4.31 -19.23
CA THR A 27 7.16 -2.94 -18.72
C THR A 27 5.68 -2.57 -18.77
N ALA A 28 4.98 -2.88 -19.87
CA ALA A 28 3.56 -2.59 -20.02
C ALA A 28 2.69 -3.38 -19.04
N LEU A 29 2.97 -4.68 -18.82
CA LEU A 29 2.23 -5.52 -17.89
C LEU A 29 2.44 -5.13 -16.42
N ASN A 30 3.63 -4.63 -16.07
CA ASN A 30 3.97 -4.23 -14.71
C ASN A 30 3.76 -2.74 -14.43
N ARG A 31 2.98 -2.01 -15.26
CA ARG A 31 2.57 -0.62 -14.95
C ARG A 31 1.51 -0.60 -13.85
N THR A 32 1.92 -0.97 -12.64
CA THR A 32 1.08 -0.96 -11.43
C THR A 32 1.39 0.22 -10.51
N ASP A 33 2.21 1.17 -10.98
CA ASP A 33 2.48 2.41 -10.26
C ASP A 33 1.17 3.19 -10.07
N ALA A 34 0.79 3.29 -8.80
CA ALA A 34 -0.34 4.09 -8.34
C ALA A 34 0.14 4.88 -7.12
N PRO A 35 -0.39 6.09 -6.89
CA PRO A 35 -0.09 6.84 -5.69
C PRO A 35 -0.42 5.98 -4.47
N ARG A 36 0.57 5.81 -3.60
CA ARG A 36 0.43 5.13 -2.32
C ARG A 36 0.51 6.19 -1.23
N SER A 37 -0.34 6.06 -0.21
CA SER A 37 -0.19 6.88 0.98
C SER A 37 1.07 6.49 1.75
N ASP A 38 1.84 7.48 2.18
CA ASP A 38 2.97 7.29 3.10
C ASP A 38 2.51 7.10 4.56
N ASP A 39 1.21 7.25 4.83
CA ASP A 39 0.63 7.06 6.15
C ASP A 39 0.57 5.60 6.59
N LEU A 40 0.43 5.43 7.91
CA LEU A 40 0.19 4.12 8.50
C LEU A 40 -1.22 3.65 8.13
N LEU A 41 -1.35 2.37 7.75
CA LEU A 41 -2.63 1.77 7.34
C LEU A 41 -3.76 1.96 8.37
N HIS A 42 -3.43 1.98 9.66
CA HIS A 42 -4.44 2.18 10.70
C HIS A 42 -4.95 3.62 10.81
N THR A 43 -4.24 4.61 10.25
CA THR A 43 -4.66 6.02 10.29
C THR A 43 -5.99 6.21 9.58
N ASP A 44 -6.11 5.71 8.35
CA ASP A 44 -7.35 5.80 7.56
C ASP A 44 -8.49 5.04 8.24
N PHE A 45 -8.18 3.90 8.87
CA PHE A 45 -9.16 3.14 9.64
C PHE A 45 -9.72 3.95 10.81
N VAL A 46 -8.86 4.65 11.57
CA VAL A 46 -9.29 5.51 12.69
C VAL A 46 -10.11 6.70 12.19
N LEU A 47 -9.72 7.31 11.07
CA LEU A 47 -10.49 8.41 10.46
C LEU A 47 -11.88 7.94 10.04
N GLN A 48 -11.99 6.79 9.39
CA GLN A 48 -13.27 6.18 9.01
C GLN A 48 -14.14 5.87 10.23
N ALA A 49 -13.53 5.32 11.29
CA ALA A 49 -14.24 4.99 12.51
C ALA A 49 -14.82 6.23 13.21
N ARG A 50 -14.09 7.35 13.20
CA ARG A 50 -14.56 8.63 13.73
C ARG A 50 -15.64 9.27 12.86
N ALA A 51 -15.53 9.16 11.53
CA ALA A 51 -16.49 9.72 10.60
C ALA A 51 -17.83 8.95 10.59
N THR A 52 -17.78 7.63 10.77
CA THR A 52 -18.94 6.73 10.65
C THR A 52 -19.02 5.70 11.78
N PRO A 53 -19.13 6.14 13.04
CA PRO A 53 -19.01 5.24 14.20
C PRO A 53 -20.06 4.12 14.23
N GLN A 54 -21.26 4.36 13.69
CA GLN A 54 -22.37 3.40 13.71
C GLN A 54 -22.42 2.51 12.46
N ALA A 55 -21.50 2.67 11.51
CA ALA A 55 -21.47 1.82 10.32
C ALA A 55 -20.92 0.42 10.65
N ASP A 56 -21.50 -0.62 10.02
CA ASP A 56 -21.06 -2.01 10.15
C ASP A 56 -19.59 -2.15 9.67
N ALA A 57 -18.66 -2.40 10.60
CA ALA A 57 -17.24 -2.56 10.31
C ALA A 57 -16.86 -4.03 10.05
N VAL A 58 -17.44 -4.95 10.84
CA VAL A 58 -17.17 -6.40 10.72
C VAL A 58 -18.47 -7.18 10.73
N ARG A 59 -18.57 -8.17 9.84
CA ARG A 59 -19.69 -9.10 9.75
C ARG A 59 -19.18 -10.54 9.78
N CYS A 60 -19.58 -11.30 10.79
CA CYS A 60 -19.26 -12.71 10.92
C CYS A 60 -20.53 -13.49 11.24
N GLY A 61 -21.11 -14.15 10.23
CA GLY A 61 -22.40 -14.82 10.36
C GLY A 61 -23.51 -13.82 10.73
N ALA A 62 -24.18 -14.07 11.87
CA ALA A 62 -25.19 -13.17 12.43
C ALA A 62 -24.61 -12.00 13.24
N THR A 63 -23.32 -12.07 13.60
CA THR A 63 -22.67 -11.03 14.41
C THR A 63 -22.27 -9.86 13.52
N ARG A 64 -22.59 -8.65 14.00
CA ARG A 64 -22.18 -7.37 13.45
C ARG A 64 -21.44 -6.59 14.54
N LEU A 65 -20.35 -5.95 14.15
CA LEU A 65 -19.66 -4.96 14.98
C LEU A 65 -19.58 -3.66 14.18
N SER A 66 -19.99 -2.58 14.80
CA SER A 66 -19.81 -1.23 14.28
C SER A 66 -18.37 -0.74 14.45
N TYR A 67 -18.02 0.33 13.76
CA TYR A 67 -16.71 0.97 13.94
C TYR A 67 -16.46 1.44 15.38
N ALA A 68 -17.50 1.91 16.08
CA ALA A 68 -17.40 2.31 17.48
C ALA A 68 -17.10 1.12 18.40
N GLU A 69 -17.74 -0.03 18.16
CA GLU A 69 -17.51 -1.26 18.93
C GLU A 69 -16.15 -1.90 18.65
N LEU A 70 -15.61 -1.73 17.43
CA LEU A 70 -14.30 -2.29 17.06
C LEU A 70 -13.13 -1.41 17.51
N HIS A 71 -13.30 -0.08 17.51
CA HIS A 71 -12.28 0.87 17.94
C HIS A 71 -12.25 1.06 19.46
N GLY A 72 -13.42 0.93 20.13
CA GLY A 72 -13.65 1.30 21.53
C GLY A 72 -12.86 0.52 22.57
#